data_AF-A0A1X7SY93-F1
#
_entry.id   AF-A0A1X7SY93-F1
#
_cell.length_a   1.000
_cell.length_b   1.000
_cell.length_c   1.000
_cell.angle_alpha   90.00
_cell.angle_beta   90.00
_cell.angle_gamma   90.00
#
_symmetry.space_group_name_H-M   'P 1'
#
loop_
_entity.id
_entity.type
_entity.pdbx_description
1 polymer ?
#
loop_
_entity_poly.entity_id
_entity_poly.type
_entity_poly.pdbx_seq_one_letter_code
_entity_poly.pdbx_strand_id
1 'polypeptide(L)'
;MTYVSIQDSPSGGLTLNIVTHCQIYHSSFYSNNHGTSDNRTVTIRVLYTDPLGPLRTIRWSFVMIKSNITNKSSTISHNAGILGSALQIITDQFGNTQNGIDVTIRDVKFNNNTINHLYANNYNISPSFALAVRISNVNKVSISNCTFSSNEGSGLGLINTIATFNGVVNFVNNTAYNGGGIYMISTSFLLLSLGSLLSFIGNHANNSGGAINVEKIVLTIDMNSDSILVSNRCFFQLPDNYEDEIHKKYFHFESNTARVAGSVLYGGATRQCLEGPQQVLSHQFTHISTFINQPGLSIISSGPRGMCFCTDNIPDCNLKSVSVSAIPGEIIKFAVAVIGQDYNTTTGIIIISSDSGELSNQNISNAVCANLTYEVTANNNKIKKIEVSVTIHFETNFFQPPLIIDVNVLPCLPGTYLSQQSHVCECVKSIKSATISCNGTNAIVTKEGSSWIGPNYNNCTNIVYQYCPYDYCIQSQVTFRLNDSDKQCALNRSGLLCGRCDEGLSLMLGSNECGECTNDYLSLIIPFSLAGVILVILLLVLNLTVTVGTINGLLFFANVIKINQSLFYGTDNIPTVFKTFSTNW
;
A
#
# COMPACT_ATOMS: atom_id res chain seq x y z
N MET A 1 19.89 -27.02 -50.54
CA MET A 1 18.61 -26.38 -50.20
C MET A 1 17.62 -27.47 -49.87
N THR A 2 17.22 -27.57 -48.61
CA THR A 2 16.21 -28.53 -48.17
C THR A 2 14.99 -27.72 -47.81
N TYR A 3 14.01 -27.68 -48.71
CA TYR A 3 12.71 -27.08 -48.43
C TYR A 3 11.92 -28.08 -47.60
N VAL A 4 11.46 -27.67 -46.43
CA VAL A 4 10.63 -28.52 -45.57
C VAL A 4 9.24 -27.89 -45.52
N SER A 5 8.30 -28.50 -46.26
CA SER A 5 6.86 -28.21 -46.12
C SER A 5 6.28 -29.26 -45.18
N ILE A 6 5.75 -28.81 -44.04
CA ILE A 6 5.12 -29.70 -43.04
C ILE A 6 3.66 -29.29 -43.00
N GLN A 7 2.80 -30.22 -43.39
CA GLN A 7 1.36 -30.08 -43.34
C GLN A 7 0.83 -31.05 -42.28
N ASP A 8 0.05 -30.51 -41.33
CA ASP A 8 -0.82 -31.17 -40.36
C ASP A 8 -0.41 -32.57 -39.87
N SER A 9 0.22 -32.63 -38.70
CA SER A 9 0.27 -33.83 -37.87
C SER A 9 -0.20 -33.45 -36.46
N PRO A 10 -1.43 -33.79 -36.05
CA PRO A 10 -1.83 -33.62 -34.66
C PRO A 10 -0.86 -34.44 -33.79
N SER A 11 -0.16 -33.78 -32.86
CA SER A 11 0.90 -34.32 -31.97
C SER A 11 2.34 -34.26 -32.49
N GLY A 12 2.58 -33.73 -33.70
CA GLY A 12 3.91 -33.66 -34.30
C GLY A 12 4.63 -32.34 -34.05
N GLY A 13 5.47 -32.27 -33.02
CA GLY A 13 6.47 -31.20 -32.88
C GLY A 13 7.65 -31.35 -33.85
N LEU A 14 8.10 -30.25 -34.48
CA LEU A 14 9.26 -30.23 -35.38
C LEU A 14 10.53 -29.92 -34.58
N THR A 15 11.49 -30.85 -34.54
CA THR A 15 12.84 -30.55 -34.03
C THR A 15 13.83 -30.53 -35.20
N LEU A 16 14.47 -29.39 -35.43
CA LEU A 16 15.56 -29.23 -36.38
C LEU A 16 16.87 -29.18 -35.60
N ASN A 17 17.80 -30.08 -35.92
CA ASN A 17 19.12 -30.15 -35.32
C ASN A 17 20.20 -30.09 -36.41
N ILE A 18 21.20 -29.22 -36.28
CA ILE A 18 22.36 -29.09 -37.18
C ILE A 18 21.96 -28.82 -38.66
N VAL A 19 21.09 -27.83 -38.91
CA VAL A 19 20.63 -27.49 -40.28
C VAL A 19 21.29 -26.21 -40.80
N THR A 20 22.09 -26.30 -41.88
CA THR A 20 22.83 -25.16 -42.49
C THR A 20 21.94 -24.06 -43.03
N HIS A 21 20.92 -24.45 -43.78
CA HIS A 21 19.97 -23.52 -44.38
C HIS A 21 18.59 -24.15 -44.30
N CYS A 22 17.75 -23.64 -43.41
CA CYS A 22 16.37 -24.07 -43.28
C CYS A 22 15.43 -22.95 -43.72
N GLN A 23 14.57 -23.26 -44.69
CA GLN A 23 13.50 -22.36 -45.09
C GLN A 23 12.16 -23.09 -44.96
N ILE A 24 11.28 -22.54 -44.12
CA ILE A 24 9.93 -23.05 -43.92
C ILE A 24 8.97 -22.08 -44.63
N TYR A 25 8.34 -22.58 -45.70
CA TYR A 25 7.27 -21.90 -46.42
C TYR A 25 5.98 -22.70 -46.27
N HIS A 26 4.84 -22.00 -46.20
CA HIS A 26 3.51 -22.64 -46.14
C HIS A 26 3.33 -23.61 -44.97
N SER A 27 3.63 -23.16 -43.75
CA SER A 27 3.39 -23.99 -42.57
C SER A 27 2.15 -23.53 -41.81
N SER A 28 1.27 -24.49 -41.55
CA SER A 28 0.19 -24.38 -40.57
C SER A 28 0.49 -25.41 -39.50
N PHE A 29 0.77 -24.94 -38.28
CA PHE A 29 0.92 -25.82 -37.12
C PHE A 29 -0.27 -25.55 -36.19
N TYR A 30 -1.19 -26.51 -36.15
CA TYR A 30 -2.45 -26.39 -35.42
C TYR A 30 -2.62 -27.54 -34.43
N SER A 31 -3.01 -27.23 -33.19
CA SER A 31 -3.36 -28.23 -32.17
C SER A 31 -2.23 -29.21 -31.82
N ASN A 32 -0.97 -28.80 -31.96
CA ASN A 32 0.14 -29.65 -31.52
C ASN A 32 0.27 -29.67 -30.00
N ASN A 33 0.66 -30.83 -29.48
CA ASN A 33 0.90 -31.11 -28.05
C ASN A 33 -0.34 -30.93 -27.14
N HIS A 34 -1.55 -30.84 -27.69
CA HIS A 34 -2.78 -30.85 -26.90
C HIS A 34 -3.20 -32.29 -26.55
N GLY A 35 -3.42 -32.56 -25.26
CA GLY A 35 -3.95 -33.86 -24.79
C GLY A 35 -2.97 -35.04 -24.84
N THR A 36 -1.71 -34.80 -25.18
CA THR A 36 -0.68 -35.85 -25.21
C THR A 36 -0.03 -36.01 -23.83
N SER A 37 0.09 -37.24 -23.33
CA SER A 37 0.88 -37.57 -22.13
C SER A 37 2.39 -37.47 -22.37
N ASP A 38 2.82 -37.35 -23.64
CA ASP A 38 4.22 -37.21 -24.03
C ASP A 38 4.67 -35.74 -23.95
N ASN A 39 5.69 -35.53 -23.12
CA ASN A 39 6.26 -34.27 -22.64
C ASN A 39 6.98 -33.43 -23.70
N ARG A 40 6.30 -33.01 -24.77
CA ARG A 40 6.93 -32.08 -25.72
C ARG A 40 6.94 -30.68 -25.11
N THR A 41 8.15 -30.18 -24.82
CA THR A 41 8.37 -28.86 -24.21
C THR A 41 8.03 -27.69 -25.15
N VAL A 42 7.90 -27.96 -26.45
CA VAL A 42 7.82 -26.98 -27.55
C VAL A 42 7.13 -27.59 -28.79
N THR A 43 6.47 -26.76 -29.59
CA THR A 43 5.91 -27.15 -30.90
C THR A 43 6.95 -27.19 -32.02
N ILE A 44 7.67 -26.10 -32.26
CA ILE A 44 8.79 -26.07 -33.20
C ILE A 44 10.07 -25.72 -32.44
N ARG A 45 11.03 -26.64 -32.39
CA ARG A 45 12.34 -26.44 -31.77
C ARG A 45 13.43 -26.42 -32.83
N VAL A 46 14.15 -25.32 -32.92
CA VAL A 46 15.39 -25.21 -33.69
C VAL A 46 16.52 -25.18 -32.69
N LEU A 47 17.31 -26.26 -32.65
CA LEU A 47 18.48 -26.36 -31.81
C LEU A 47 19.74 -26.33 -32.68
N TYR A 48 20.68 -25.46 -32.30
CA TYR A 48 21.99 -25.41 -32.91
C TYR A 48 23.09 -25.64 -31.89
N THR A 49 23.86 -26.69 -32.14
CA THR A 49 25.07 -27.06 -31.41
C THR A 49 26.20 -27.14 -32.42
N ASP A 50 27.27 -26.37 -32.25
CA ASP A 50 28.44 -26.43 -33.15
C ASP A 50 29.20 -27.75 -32.91
N PRO A 51 29.11 -28.76 -33.78
CA PRO A 51 29.72 -30.07 -33.53
C PRO A 51 31.19 -30.12 -33.95
N LEU A 52 31.69 -29.09 -34.65
CA LEU A 52 32.98 -29.08 -35.32
C LEU A 52 33.68 -27.80 -34.91
N GLY A 53 34.65 -27.88 -33.99
CA GLY A 53 35.37 -26.74 -33.41
C GLY A 53 35.89 -25.70 -34.43
N PRO A 54 36.56 -24.61 -33.96
CA PRO A 54 36.61 -23.25 -34.54
C PRO A 54 37.12 -23.04 -36.00
N LEU A 55 37.31 -24.09 -36.79
CA LEU A 55 38.01 -24.12 -38.07
C LEU A 55 37.11 -24.02 -39.32
N ARG A 56 35.79 -23.86 -39.21
CA ARG A 56 34.91 -23.62 -40.38
C ARG A 56 33.97 -22.44 -40.18
N THR A 57 34.10 -21.44 -41.06
CA THR A 57 33.19 -20.29 -41.21
C THR A 57 32.02 -20.67 -42.12
N ILE A 58 31.05 -21.42 -41.58
CA ILE A 58 29.78 -21.66 -42.28
C ILE A 58 28.76 -20.68 -41.69
N ARG A 59 28.14 -19.84 -42.53
CA ARG A 59 26.99 -19.02 -42.12
C ARG A 59 25.72 -19.86 -42.20
N TRP A 60 24.94 -19.86 -41.13
CA TRP A 60 23.73 -20.64 -40.99
C TRP A 60 22.51 -19.70 -41.06
N SER A 61 21.42 -20.12 -41.70
CA SER A 61 20.19 -19.31 -41.80
C SER A 61 18.92 -20.10 -41.55
N PHE A 62 18.02 -19.50 -40.76
CA PHE A 62 16.66 -19.98 -40.55
C PHE A 62 15.68 -18.91 -41.03
N VAL A 63 14.81 -19.28 -41.96
CA VAL A 63 13.87 -18.36 -42.62
C VAL A 63 12.46 -18.94 -42.56
N MET A 64 11.53 -18.22 -41.93
CA MET A 64 10.11 -18.56 -41.90
C MET A 64 9.32 -17.41 -42.52
N ILE A 65 8.69 -17.66 -43.67
CA ILE A 65 8.12 -16.61 -44.51
C ILE A 65 6.76 -17.05 -45.10
N LYS A 66 5.81 -16.11 -45.25
CA LYS A 66 4.63 -16.28 -46.13
C LYS A 66 5.06 -16.37 -47.59
N SER A 67 4.63 -17.42 -48.28
CA SER A 67 4.83 -17.53 -49.73
C SER A 67 3.80 -16.73 -50.52
N ASN A 68 4.22 -16.15 -51.66
CA ASN A 68 3.35 -15.42 -52.60
C ASN A 68 2.37 -16.32 -53.38
N ILE A 69 2.48 -17.64 -53.29
CA ILE A 69 1.74 -18.60 -54.15
C ILE A 69 0.35 -18.91 -53.59
N THR A 70 0.16 -18.84 -52.28
CA THR A 70 -1.15 -19.01 -51.64
C THR A 70 -1.41 -17.79 -50.79
N ASN A 71 -2.58 -17.17 -50.90
CA ASN A 71 -2.89 -15.92 -50.20
C ASN A 71 -3.04 -16.09 -48.66
N LYS A 72 -2.60 -17.22 -48.09
CA LYS A 72 -2.72 -17.61 -46.68
C LYS A 72 -1.42 -17.30 -45.92
N SER A 73 -1.52 -16.71 -44.74
CA SER A 73 -0.38 -16.46 -43.83
C SER A 73 0.13 -17.77 -43.23
N SER A 74 1.46 -17.90 -43.03
CA SER A 74 2.02 -18.97 -42.18
C SER A 74 1.50 -18.77 -40.76
N THR A 75 0.80 -19.76 -40.21
CA THR A 75 0.07 -19.62 -38.95
C THR A 75 0.44 -20.74 -37.99
N ILE A 76 0.88 -20.38 -36.79
CA ILE A 76 1.17 -21.32 -35.71
C ILE A 76 0.17 -21.03 -34.59
N SER A 77 -0.82 -21.91 -34.41
CA SER A 77 -1.92 -21.61 -33.51
C SER A 77 -2.45 -22.80 -32.72
N HIS A 78 -3.06 -22.51 -31.56
CA HIS A 78 -3.65 -23.54 -30.70
C HIS A 78 -2.65 -24.62 -30.33
N ASN A 79 -1.38 -24.29 -30.14
CA ASN A 79 -0.38 -25.27 -29.72
C ASN A 79 -0.07 -25.13 -28.23
N ALA A 80 0.35 -26.22 -27.60
CA ALA A 80 0.80 -26.22 -26.21
C ALA A 80 2.32 -26.42 -26.09
N GLY A 81 2.94 -25.75 -25.13
CA GLY A 81 4.34 -25.97 -24.77
C GLY A 81 4.71 -25.22 -23.48
N ILE A 82 5.98 -25.15 -23.14
CA ILE A 82 6.42 -24.61 -21.84
C ILE A 82 7.34 -23.41 -22.03
N LEU A 83 8.39 -23.60 -22.83
CA LEU A 83 9.46 -22.61 -23.03
C LEU A 83 9.38 -21.93 -24.41
N GLY A 84 8.28 -22.17 -25.14
CA GLY A 84 8.11 -21.85 -26.56
C GLY A 84 6.92 -22.62 -27.12
N SER A 85 5.70 -22.27 -26.70
CA SER A 85 4.48 -23.01 -27.08
C SER A 85 4.24 -23.03 -28.59
N ALA A 86 4.71 -22.03 -29.32
CA ALA A 86 4.69 -22.00 -30.78
C ALA A 86 6.06 -22.31 -31.38
N LEU A 87 7.10 -21.56 -31.00
CA LEU A 87 8.42 -21.61 -31.62
C LEU A 87 9.51 -21.39 -30.58
N GLN A 88 10.55 -22.19 -30.64
CA GLN A 88 11.77 -22.04 -29.87
C GLN A 88 12.98 -22.13 -30.78
N ILE A 89 13.84 -21.12 -30.73
CA ILE A 89 15.13 -21.10 -31.41
C ILE A 89 16.20 -20.89 -30.35
N ILE A 90 17.12 -21.84 -30.22
CA ILE A 90 18.21 -21.79 -29.24
C ILE A 90 19.52 -22.19 -29.93
N THR A 91 20.55 -21.41 -29.67
CA THR A 91 21.94 -21.72 -30.03
C THR A 91 22.80 -21.91 -28.77
N ASP A 92 23.90 -22.65 -28.90
CA ASP A 92 24.89 -22.82 -27.84
C ASP A 92 25.57 -21.49 -27.49
N GLN A 93 25.65 -21.22 -26.19
CA GLN A 93 26.26 -20.04 -25.56
C GLN A 93 27.79 -19.99 -25.68
N PHE A 94 28.44 -21.11 -26.03
CA PHE A 94 29.90 -21.21 -26.19
C PHE A 94 30.40 -21.13 -27.64
N GLY A 95 29.49 -21.02 -28.62
CA GLY A 95 29.83 -20.85 -30.03
C GLY A 95 30.44 -19.48 -30.29
N ASN A 96 31.62 -19.45 -30.91
CA ASN A 96 32.34 -18.23 -31.27
C ASN A 96 31.41 -17.27 -32.05
N THR A 97 31.35 -15.99 -31.68
CA THR A 97 30.38 -14.98 -32.17
C THR A 97 30.36 -14.76 -33.69
N GLN A 98 31.36 -15.29 -34.41
CA GLN A 98 31.46 -15.23 -35.87
C GLN A 98 30.65 -16.32 -36.60
N ASN A 99 30.22 -17.38 -35.92
CA ASN A 99 29.47 -18.51 -36.48
C ASN A 99 28.01 -18.56 -35.99
N GLY A 100 27.31 -17.42 -36.03
CA GLY A 100 25.91 -17.31 -35.58
C GLY A 100 24.87 -17.80 -36.63
N ILE A 101 23.65 -18.06 -36.17
CA ILE A 101 22.47 -18.25 -37.03
C ILE A 101 21.82 -16.90 -37.32
N ASP A 102 21.53 -16.65 -38.60
CA ASP A 102 20.65 -15.56 -39.03
C ASP A 102 19.19 -16.07 -39.01
N VAL A 103 18.34 -15.46 -38.18
CA VAL A 103 16.92 -15.81 -38.07
C VAL A 103 16.08 -14.74 -38.77
N THR A 104 15.20 -15.13 -39.68
CA THR A 104 14.21 -14.23 -40.30
C THR A 104 12.80 -14.79 -40.14
N ILE A 105 11.91 -14.03 -39.52
CA ILE A 105 10.48 -14.33 -39.37
C ILE A 105 9.69 -13.21 -40.04
N ARG A 106 8.94 -13.55 -41.09
CA ARG A 106 8.19 -12.57 -41.88
C ARG A 106 6.79 -13.04 -42.23
N ASP A 107 5.80 -12.17 -42.02
CA ASP A 107 4.39 -12.43 -42.34
C ASP A 107 3.83 -13.70 -41.64
N VAL A 108 4.20 -13.91 -40.37
CA VAL A 108 3.79 -15.06 -39.56
C VAL A 108 2.80 -14.64 -38.47
N LYS A 109 1.76 -15.46 -38.26
CA LYS A 109 0.80 -15.29 -37.17
C LYS A 109 0.96 -16.39 -36.10
N PHE A 110 1.23 -15.97 -34.87
CA PHE A 110 1.29 -16.82 -33.68
C PHE A 110 0.05 -16.58 -32.83
N ASN A 111 -0.91 -17.50 -32.82
CA ASN A 111 -2.24 -17.26 -32.26
C ASN A 111 -2.73 -18.33 -31.29
N ASN A 112 -3.23 -17.94 -30.12
CA ASN A 112 -3.90 -18.85 -29.19
C ASN A 112 -3.04 -20.04 -28.76
N ASN A 113 -1.72 -19.86 -28.60
CA ASN A 113 -0.84 -20.90 -28.10
C ASN A 113 -0.82 -20.85 -26.56
N THR A 114 -0.91 -22.01 -25.91
CA THR A 114 -1.10 -22.14 -24.46
C THR A 114 0.12 -22.74 -23.77
N ILE A 115 0.20 -22.56 -22.45
CA ILE A 115 1.30 -23.10 -21.65
C ILE A 115 0.86 -24.37 -20.93
N ASN A 116 1.70 -25.40 -20.94
CA ASN A 116 1.43 -26.64 -20.22
C ASN A 116 1.85 -26.53 -18.74
N HIS A 117 0.93 -26.08 -17.89
CA HIS A 117 1.15 -25.81 -16.45
C HIS A 117 1.54 -27.03 -15.61
N LEU A 118 0.97 -28.20 -15.90
CA LEU A 118 1.27 -29.43 -15.15
C LEU A 118 2.77 -29.75 -15.19
N TYR A 119 3.37 -29.54 -16.36
CA TYR A 119 4.79 -29.82 -16.55
C TYR A 119 5.69 -28.68 -16.07
N ALA A 120 5.27 -27.42 -16.25
CA ALA A 120 6.01 -26.27 -15.71
C ALA A 120 6.21 -26.38 -14.19
N ASN A 121 5.17 -26.82 -13.48
CA ASN A 121 5.19 -27.03 -12.03
C ASN A 121 6.12 -28.19 -11.63
N ASN A 122 6.07 -29.32 -12.34
CA ASN A 122 6.92 -30.48 -12.03
C ASN A 122 8.43 -30.20 -12.15
N TYR A 123 8.82 -29.23 -12.99
CA TYR A 123 10.23 -28.89 -13.25
C TYR A 123 10.68 -27.57 -12.60
N ASN A 124 9.84 -26.96 -11.75
CA ASN A 124 10.12 -25.66 -11.10
C ASN A 124 10.59 -24.58 -12.08
N ILE A 125 10.04 -24.56 -13.29
CA ILE A 125 10.37 -23.54 -14.28
C ILE A 125 9.70 -22.24 -13.85
N SER A 126 10.48 -21.16 -13.71
CA SER A 126 9.93 -19.86 -13.37
C SER A 126 8.85 -19.46 -14.40
N PRO A 127 7.66 -19.01 -13.95
CA PRO A 127 6.57 -18.58 -14.84
C PRO A 127 6.98 -17.48 -15.84
N SER A 128 8.03 -16.72 -15.55
CA SER A 128 8.59 -15.72 -16.48
C SER A 128 9.11 -16.32 -17.79
N PHE A 129 9.49 -17.60 -17.81
CA PHE A 129 9.97 -18.29 -19.03
C PHE A 129 8.87 -18.96 -19.84
N ALA A 130 7.60 -18.75 -19.47
CA ALA A 130 6.45 -19.14 -20.25
C ALA A 130 6.32 -18.22 -21.48
N LEU A 131 6.68 -18.73 -22.67
CA LEU A 131 6.82 -17.95 -23.88
C LEU A 131 6.11 -18.62 -25.05
N ALA A 132 5.44 -17.84 -25.90
CA ALA A 132 4.89 -18.32 -27.16
C ALA A 132 6.00 -18.54 -28.19
N VAL A 133 6.80 -17.49 -28.41
CA VAL A 133 8.02 -17.56 -29.23
C VAL A 133 9.22 -17.25 -28.38
N ARG A 134 10.15 -18.19 -28.26
CA ARG A 134 11.43 -18.00 -27.56
C ARG A 134 12.59 -17.98 -28.54
N ILE A 135 13.41 -16.94 -28.46
CA ILE A 135 14.66 -16.88 -29.19
C ILE A 135 15.78 -16.63 -28.19
N SER A 136 16.82 -17.47 -28.21
CA SER A 136 17.90 -17.43 -27.23
C SER A 136 19.27 -17.58 -27.88
N ASN A 137 20.21 -16.71 -27.48
CA ASN A 137 21.61 -16.68 -27.92
C ASN A 137 21.79 -16.40 -29.42
N VAL A 138 20.86 -15.67 -30.05
CA VAL A 138 20.91 -15.37 -31.49
C VAL A 138 21.35 -13.92 -31.73
N ASN A 139 22.45 -13.73 -32.46
CA ASN A 139 23.01 -12.39 -32.69
C ASN A 139 22.27 -11.59 -33.77
N LYS A 140 21.56 -12.25 -34.69
CA LYS A 140 20.89 -11.57 -35.80
C LYS A 140 19.51 -12.15 -36.06
N VAL A 141 18.49 -11.50 -35.48
CA VAL A 141 17.08 -11.83 -35.69
C VAL A 141 16.41 -10.69 -36.45
N SER A 142 15.66 -11.00 -37.50
CA SER A 142 14.80 -10.06 -38.21
C SER A 142 13.34 -10.51 -38.09
N ILE A 143 12.48 -9.66 -37.54
CA ILE A 143 11.04 -9.90 -37.40
C ILE A 143 10.30 -8.83 -38.20
N SER A 144 9.36 -9.26 -39.04
CA SER A 144 8.65 -8.34 -39.94
C SER A 144 7.21 -8.74 -40.20
N ASN A 145 6.28 -7.78 -40.14
CA ASN A 145 4.86 -8.01 -40.45
C ASN A 145 4.23 -9.21 -39.70
N CYS A 146 4.65 -9.45 -38.46
CA CYS A 146 4.19 -10.58 -37.66
C CYS A 146 3.08 -10.17 -36.69
N THR A 147 2.25 -11.13 -36.29
CA THR A 147 1.21 -10.92 -35.26
C THR A 147 1.28 -12.01 -34.21
N PHE A 148 1.39 -11.62 -32.94
CA PHE A 148 1.38 -12.45 -31.76
C PHE A 148 0.09 -12.14 -31.01
N SER A 149 -0.90 -13.04 -31.08
CA SER A 149 -2.23 -12.77 -30.52
C SER A 149 -2.75 -13.86 -29.59
N SER A 150 -3.40 -13.45 -28.51
CA SER A 150 -4.14 -14.35 -27.62
C SER A 150 -3.30 -15.51 -27.08
N ASN A 151 -1.99 -15.33 -26.94
CA ASN A 151 -1.13 -16.38 -26.41
C ASN A 151 -1.07 -16.31 -24.89
N GLU A 152 -0.90 -17.47 -24.28
CA GLU A 152 -0.50 -17.61 -22.88
C GLU A 152 1.04 -17.68 -22.81
N GLY A 153 1.62 -16.95 -21.86
CA GLY A 153 3.02 -16.58 -21.89
C GLY A 153 3.27 -15.34 -22.74
N SER A 154 4.49 -14.79 -22.67
CA SER A 154 4.85 -13.62 -23.48
C SER A 154 4.75 -13.97 -24.96
N GLY A 155 4.22 -13.05 -25.77
CA GLY A 155 4.16 -13.23 -27.23
C GLY A 155 5.54 -13.52 -27.83
N LEU A 156 6.55 -12.77 -27.41
CA LEU A 156 7.95 -12.95 -27.81
C LEU A 156 8.91 -12.81 -26.62
N GLY A 157 9.71 -13.83 -26.38
CA GLY A 157 10.81 -13.81 -25.41
C GLY A 157 12.17 -13.76 -26.10
N LEU A 158 12.98 -12.78 -25.73
CA LEU A 158 14.35 -12.59 -26.22
C LEU A 158 15.35 -12.77 -25.08
N ILE A 159 16.30 -13.69 -25.25
CA ILE A 159 17.32 -13.99 -24.24
C ILE A 159 18.69 -13.93 -24.91
N ASN A 160 19.57 -13.03 -24.46
CA ASN A 160 20.87 -12.78 -25.11
C ASN A 160 20.74 -12.68 -26.65
N THR A 161 19.79 -11.86 -27.12
CA THR A 161 19.40 -11.82 -28.53
C THR A 161 19.14 -10.39 -29.02
N ILE A 162 19.70 -10.03 -30.18
CA ILE A 162 19.44 -8.75 -30.83
C ILE A 162 18.41 -8.96 -31.94
N ALA A 163 17.27 -8.28 -31.83
CA ALA A 163 16.15 -8.41 -32.76
C ALA A 163 15.86 -7.10 -33.49
N THR A 164 15.94 -7.15 -34.81
CA THR A 164 15.57 -6.07 -35.73
C THR A 164 14.11 -6.19 -36.15
N PHE A 165 13.33 -5.12 -35.98
CA PHE A 165 11.93 -5.05 -36.34
C PHE A 165 11.73 -4.21 -37.60
N ASN A 166 10.98 -4.76 -38.56
CA ASN A 166 10.63 -4.10 -39.81
C ASN A 166 9.12 -4.14 -40.05
N GLY A 167 8.57 -3.14 -40.73
CA GLY A 167 7.13 -3.06 -40.99
C GLY A 167 6.31 -3.01 -39.70
N VAL A 168 5.12 -3.63 -39.70
CA VAL A 168 4.19 -3.56 -38.56
C VAL A 168 4.16 -4.88 -37.80
N VAL A 169 4.52 -4.87 -36.52
CA VAL A 169 4.50 -6.06 -35.66
C VAL A 169 3.50 -5.86 -34.52
N ASN A 170 2.52 -6.75 -34.42
CA ASN A 170 1.40 -6.63 -33.49
C ASN A 170 1.48 -7.65 -32.36
N PHE A 171 1.29 -7.20 -31.12
CA PHE A 171 1.14 -7.99 -29.91
C PHE A 171 -0.23 -7.70 -29.30
N VAL A 172 -1.16 -8.65 -29.38
CA VAL A 172 -2.58 -8.40 -29.06
C VAL A 172 -3.10 -9.42 -28.06
N ASN A 173 -3.64 -8.96 -26.93
CA ASN A 173 -4.31 -9.79 -25.93
C ASN A 173 -3.49 -11.00 -25.45
N ASN A 174 -2.16 -10.87 -25.36
CA ASN A 174 -1.32 -11.91 -24.77
C ASN A 174 -1.29 -11.75 -23.25
N THR A 175 -1.21 -12.87 -22.52
CA THR A 175 -1.18 -12.89 -21.06
C THR A 175 0.04 -13.64 -20.57
N ALA A 176 0.90 -12.99 -19.78
CA ALA A 176 2.14 -13.57 -19.28
C ALA A 176 2.34 -13.32 -17.79
N TYR A 177 3.37 -13.96 -17.20
CA TYR A 177 3.82 -13.54 -15.87
C TYR A 177 4.54 -12.19 -15.94
N ASN A 178 5.53 -12.06 -16.83
CA ASN A 178 6.24 -10.83 -17.14
C ASN A 178 6.11 -10.56 -18.65
N GLY A 179 5.92 -9.31 -19.07
CA GLY A 179 6.06 -8.95 -20.49
C GLY A 179 5.01 -9.60 -21.38
N GLY A 180 3.73 -9.21 -21.28
CA GLY A 180 2.64 -9.84 -22.05
C GLY A 180 2.93 -9.86 -23.56
N GLY A 181 3.39 -8.75 -24.12
CA GLY A 181 3.86 -8.69 -25.51
C GLY A 181 5.28 -9.24 -25.68
N ILE A 182 6.27 -8.53 -25.10
CA ILE A 182 7.70 -8.88 -25.18
C ILE A 182 8.28 -9.03 -23.78
N TYR A 183 9.06 -10.10 -23.58
CA TYR A 183 9.91 -10.28 -22.41
C TYR A 183 11.38 -10.38 -22.83
N MET A 184 12.25 -9.56 -22.23
CA MET A 184 13.66 -9.48 -22.57
C MET A 184 14.55 -9.72 -21.36
N ILE A 185 15.59 -10.53 -21.56
CA ILE A 185 16.57 -10.87 -20.51
C ILE A 185 18.00 -10.69 -21.03
N SER A 186 18.91 -10.33 -20.12
CA SER A 186 20.35 -10.24 -20.39
C SER A 186 20.67 -9.26 -21.54
N THR A 187 21.68 -9.49 -22.37
CA THR A 187 22.12 -8.68 -23.52
C THR A 187 21.12 -8.55 -24.67
N SER A 188 19.84 -8.84 -24.45
CA SER A 188 18.80 -8.66 -25.45
C SER A 188 18.48 -7.20 -25.73
N PHE A 189 18.12 -6.92 -26.98
CA PHE A 189 18.01 -5.56 -27.48
C PHE A 189 17.08 -5.45 -28.70
N LEU A 190 16.34 -4.34 -28.82
CA LEU A 190 15.47 -4.06 -29.97
C LEU A 190 16.13 -3.08 -30.95
N LEU A 191 16.31 -3.47 -32.21
CA LEU A 191 16.70 -2.56 -33.29
C LEU A 191 15.47 -2.21 -34.11
N LEU A 192 15.18 -0.93 -34.30
CA LEU A 192 14.03 -0.46 -35.06
C LEU A 192 14.48 0.01 -36.44
N SER A 193 13.84 -0.52 -37.49
CA SER A 193 14.08 -0.05 -38.86
C SER A 193 13.19 1.13 -39.20
N LEU A 194 13.59 1.93 -40.19
CA LEU A 194 12.83 3.08 -40.67
C LEU A 194 11.40 2.68 -41.05
N GLY A 195 10.41 3.39 -40.49
CA GLY A 195 8.98 3.12 -40.73
C GLY A 195 8.43 1.84 -40.07
N SER A 196 9.17 1.22 -39.15
CA SER A 196 8.64 0.13 -38.34
C SER A 196 7.68 0.62 -37.26
N LEU A 197 6.70 -0.22 -36.91
CA LEU A 197 5.74 0.04 -35.83
C LEU A 197 5.51 -1.22 -35.02
N LEU A 198 5.80 -1.17 -33.73
CA LEU A 198 5.45 -2.20 -32.76
C LEU A 198 4.18 -1.78 -32.03
N SER A 199 3.11 -2.55 -32.20
CA SER A 199 1.80 -2.27 -31.61
C SER A 199 1.47 -3.27 -30.51
N PHE A 200 1.11 -2.77 -29.33
CA PHE A 200 0.79 -3.56 -28.13
C PHE A 200 -0.61 -3.19 -27.65
N ILE A 201 -1.56 -4.11 -27.80
CA ILE A 201 -2.97 -3.85 -27.52
C ILE A 201 -3.51 -4.92 -26.56
N GLY A 202 -4.04 -4.50 -25.40
CA GLY A 202 -4.74 -5.39 -24.48
C GLY A 202 -3.88 -6.49 -23.85
N ASN A 203 -2.55 -6.35 -23.82
CA ASN A 203 -1.68 -7.35 -23.21
C ASN A 203 -1.70 -7.23 -21.67
N HIS A 204 -1.56 -8.37 -20.99
CA HIS A 204 -1.60 -8.46 -19.54
C HIS A 204 -0.35 -9.15 -18.97
N ALA A 205 0.17 -8.63 -17.85
CA ALA A 205 1.19 -9.28 -17.05
C ALA A 205 0.72 -9.50 -15.59
N ASN A 206 0.82 -10.73 -15.09
CA ASN A 206 0.47 -11.07 -13.70
C ASN A 206 1.46 -10.51 -12.68
N ASN A 207 2.64 -10.12 -13.11
CA ASN A 207 3.65 -9.45 -12.30
C ASN A 207 3.93 -8.07 -12.90
N SER A 208 4.85 -7.93 -13.86
CA SER A 208 5.21 -6.61 -14.37
C SER A 208 5.45 -6.52 -15.88
N GLY A 209 5.32 -5.32 -16.43
CA GLY A 209 5.54 -5.04 -17.84
C GLY A 209 4.42 -5.61 -18.72
N GLY A 210 3.23 -5.02 -18.68
CA GLY A 210 2.05 -5.53 -19.41
C GLY A 210 2.30 -5.70 -20.91
N ALA A 211 2.88 -4.68 -21.55
CA ALA A 211 3.33 -4.79 -22.94
C ALA A 211 4.77 -5.34 -23.03
N ILE A 212 5.72 -4.69 -22.34
CA ILE A 212 7.15 -5.03 -22.41
C ILE A 212 7.72 -5.15 -21.00
N ASN A 213 8.44 -6.23 -20.74
CA ASN A 213 9.25 -6.38 -19.54
C ASN A 213 10.71 -6.59 -19.91
N VAL A 214 11.60 -5.78 -19.31
CA VAL A 214 13.03 -5.81 -19.54
C VAL A 214 13.73 -6.10 -18.22
N GLU A 215 14.14 -7.35 -18.05
CA GLU A 215 14.84 -7.82 -16.87
C GLU A 215 16.34 -7.53 -16.99
N LYS A 216 16.71 -6.24 -16.97
CA LYS A 216 18.11 -5.79 -16.98
C LYS A 216 18.38 -4.33 -16.57
N ILE A 217 19.58 -4.10 -16.04
CA ILE A 217 20.34 -2.83 -16.10
C ILE A 217 21.63 -3.07 -16.93
N VAL A 218 21.74 -2.57 -18.16
CA VAL A 218 22.97 -2.70 -18.98
C VAL A 218 23.88 -1.52 -18.67
N LEU A 219 24.84 -1.69 -17.77
CA LEU A 219 25.89 -0.69 -17.60
C LEU A 219 26.97 -0.94 -18.66
N THR A 220 27.18 0.04 -19.53
CA THR A 220 28.35 0.09 -20.41
C THR A 220 29.38 0.95 -19.72
N ILE A 221 30.59 0.43 -19.55
CA ILE A 221 31.72 1.17 -19.01
C ILE A 221 32.56 1.62 -20.20
N ASP A 222 32.57 2.91 -20.47
CA ASP A 222 33.53 3.51 -21.40
C ASP A 222 34.77 3.93 -20.60
N MET A 223 35.90 3.30 -20.94
CA MET A 223 37.19 3.58 -20.33
C MET A 223 38.00 4.43 -21.33
N ASN A 224 37.72 5.72 -21.36
CA ASN A 224 38.64 6.68 -21.95
C ASN A 224 39.72 7.03 -20.93
N SER A 225 40.93 7.33 -21.39
CA SER A 225 42.14 7.47 -20.56
C SER A 225 42.06 8.49 -19.41
N ASP A 226 41.07 9.40 -19.44
CA ASP A 226 40.89 10.45 -18.43
C ASP A 226 39.57 10.37 -17.64
N SER A 227 38.63 9.45 -17.95
CA SER A 227 37.41 9.25 -17.12
C SER A 227 36.70 7.92 -17.39
N ILE A 228 36.18 7.29 -16.32
CA ILE A 228 35.28 6.13 -16.42
C ILE A 228 33.86 6.66 -16.59
N LEU A 229 33.30 6.56 -17.80
CA LEU A 229 31.91 6.91 -18.06
C LEU A 229 31.07 5.63 -18.02
N VAL A 230 30.25 5.50 -16.96
CA VAL A 230 29.24 4.44 -16.88
C VAL A 230 27.96 4.96 -17.51
N SER A 231 27.52 4.37 -18.62
CA SER A 231 26.27 4.75 -19.27
C SER A 231 25.33 3.56 -19.45
N ASN A 232 24.04 3.82 -19.31
CA ASN A 232 23.02 2.84 -19.66
C ASN A 232 22.77 2.89 -21.17
N ARG A 233 22.69 1.75 -21.84
CA ARG A 233 22.10 1.70 -23.20
C ARG A 233 20.58 1.70 -23.10
N CYS A 234 19.90 2.40 -24.02
CA CYS A 234 18.44 2.33 -24.11
C CYS A 234 18.05 0.87 -24.39
N PHE A 235 16.84 0.39 -24.09
CA PHE A 235 16.50 -1.00 -24.45
C PHE A 235 16.21 -1.19 -25.95
N PHE A 236 16.13 -0.07 -26.69
CA PHE A 236 15.88 0.04 -28.11
C PHE A 236 16.93 0.94 -28.79
N GLN A 237 17.07 0.82 -30.10
CA GLN A 237 17.92 1.64 -30.96
C GLN A 237 17.08 2.09 -32.15
N LEU A 238 17.21 3.37 -32.48
CA LEU A 238 16.62 3.97 -33.68
C LEU A 238 17.59 3.84 -34.87
N PRO A 239 17.10 3.95 -36.12
CA PRO A 239 17.97 3.90 -37.30
C PRO A 239 18.83 5.18 -37.43
N ASP A 240 20.01 5.07 -38.06
CA ASP A 240 21.02 6.14 -38.17
C ASP A 240 20.50 7.48 -38.79
N ASN A 241 19.38 7.45 -39.51
CA ASN A 241 18.73 8.63 -40.13
C ASN A 241 17.39 9.01 -39.45
N TYR A 242 17.21 8.69 -38.16
CA TYR A 242 15.96 8.97 -37.46
C TYR A 242 15.68 10.48 -37.29
N GLU A 243 16.70 11.34 -37.26
CA GLU A 243 16.53 12.79 -37.08
C GLU A 243 15.65 13.44 -38.18
N ASP A 244 15.62 12.87 -39.38
CA ASP A 244 14.74 13.31 -40.48
C ASP A 244 13.26 12.97 -40.24
N GLU A 245 12.96 12.15 -39.23
CA GLU A 245 11.65 11.56 -38.94
C GLU A 245 11.22 11.70 -37.46
N ILE A 246 11.62 12.78 -36.78
CA ILE A 246 11.32 13.06 -35.36
C ILE A 246 9.82 12.94 -34.98
N HIS A 247 8.91 13.07 -35.96
CA HIS A 247 7.47 12.96 -35.74
C HIS A 247 6.93 11.52 -35.81
N LYS A 248 7.75 10.53 -36.20
CA LYS A 248 7.28 9.15 -36.37
C LYS A 248 7.22 8.42 -35.05
N LYS A 249 6.13 7.68 -34.88
CA LYS A 249 5.88 6.80 -33.74
C LYS A 249 6.32 5.39 -34.11
N TYR A 250 7.21 4.83 -33.31
CA TYR A 250 7.72 3.46 -33.46
C TYR A 250 6.97 2.49 -32.54
N PHE A 251 6.34 3.01 -31.49
CA PHE A 251 5.57 2.22 -30.54
C PHE A 251 4.13 2.72 -30.42
N HIS A 252 3.19 1.78 -30.35
CA HIS A 252 1.79 2.03 -30.03
C HIS A 252 1.37 1.16 -28.85
N PHE A 253 0.83 1.77 -27.80
CA PHE A 253 0.38 1.09 -26.59
C PHE A 253 -1.08 1.43 -26.30
N GLU A 254 -1.92 0.39 -26.23
CA GLU A 254 -3.34 0.57 -25.95
C GLU A 254 -3.86 -0.45 -24.93
N SER A 255 -4.48 0.03 -23.85
CA SER A 255 -5.17 -0.79 -22.85
C SER A 255 -4.34 -1.97 -22.30
N ASN A 256 -3.02 -1.79 -22.13
CA ASN A 256 -2.17 -2.83 -21.55
C ASN A 256 -2.25 -2.74 -20.03
N THR A 257 -2.05 -3.86 -19.34
CA THR A 257 -2.20 -3.92 -17.88
C THR A 257 -1.13 -4.79 -17.25
N ALA A 258 -0.72 -4.44 -16.03
CA ALA A 258 0.14 -5.25 -15.19
C ALA A 258 -0.43 -5.28 -13.79
N ARG A 259 -0.39 -6.43 -13.12
CA ARG A 259 -0.92 -6.57 -11.76
C ARG A 259 -0.10 -5.80 -10.73
N VAL A 260 1.23 -5.80 -10.89
CA VAL A 260 2.15 -5.23 -9.91
C VAL A 260 2.63 -3.85 -10.35
N ALA A 261 3.31 -3.75 -11.49
CA ALA A 261 3.89 -2.48 -11.97
C ALA A 261 4.21 -2.50 -13.48
N GLY A 262 4.20 -1.32 -14.10
CA GLY A 262 4.56 -1.13 -15.51
C GLY A 262 3.53 -1.71 -16.46
N SER A 263 2.38 -1.06 -16.64
CA SER A 263 1.35 -1.51 -17.58
C SER A 263 1.85 -1.52 -19.03
N VAL A 264 2.72 -0.57 -19.39
CA VAL A 264 3.40 -0.54 -20.69
C VAL A 264 4.79 -1.15 -20.59
N LEU A 265 5.64 -0.58 -19.75
CA LEU A 265 7.04 -0.98 -19.67
C LEU A 265 7.44 -1.17 -18.21
N TYR A 266 8.12 -2.28 -17.94
CA TYR A 266 8.83 -2.48 -16.68
C TYR A 266 10.31 -2.76 -16.94
N GLY A 267 11.18 -1.91 -16.39
CA GLY A 267 12.63 -1.97 -16.59
C GLY A 267 13.09 -1.35 -17.90
N GLY A 268 14.38 -1.52 -18.22
CA GLY A 268 15.00 -0.95 -19.43
C GLY A 268 15.16 0.57 -19.37
N ALA A 269 16.28 1.10 -19.86
CA ALA A 269 16.48 2.55 -19.88
C ALA A 269 15.67 3.21 -21.00
N THR A 270 14.90 4.25 -20.64
CA THR A 270 14.01 5.04 -21.52
C THR A 270 14.47 6.47 -21.76
N ARG A 271 15.45 6.93 -20.97
CA ARG A 271 16.00 8.29 -21.01
C ARG A 271 17.46 8.29 -20.56
N GLN A 272 18.21 9.32 -20.97
CA GLN A 272 19.63 9.50 -20.61
C GLN A 272 20.44 8.23 -20.84
N CYS A 273 20.18 7.59 -21.97
CA CYS A 273 20.76 6.32 -22.33
C CYS A 273 21.41 6.41 -23.72
N LEU A 274 22.39 5.54 -23.98
CA LEU A 274 23.13 5.53 -25.24
C LEU A 274 22.28 4.98 -26.38
N GLU A 275 22.21 5.78 -27.44
CA GLU A 275 21.86 5.35 -28.78
C GLU A 275 23.12 5.34 -29.67
N GLY A 276 23.33 4.25 -30.41
CA GLY A 276 24.54 4.03 -31.20
C GLY A 276 25.82 3.97 -30.37
N PRO A 277 27.00 4.19 -31.00
CA PRO A 277 28.29 4.12 -30.33
C PRO A 277 28.59 5.33 -29.44
N GLN A 278 27.96 6.51 -29.65
CA GLN A 278 28.39 7.74 -28.96
C GLN A 278 27.31 8.81 -28.74
N GLN A 279 26.03 8.60 -29.09
CA GLN A 279 25.01 9.64 -28.92
C GLN A 279 24.16 9.38 -27.67
N VAL A 280 24.32 10.22 -26.64
CA VAL A 280 23.36 10.32 -25.53
C VAL A 280 22.22 11.21 -26.01
N LEU A 281 21.24 10.62 -26.70
CA LEU A 281 20.07 11.36 -27.12
C LEU A 281 19.15 11.58 -25.91
N SER A 282 18.68 12.83 -25.75
CA SER A 282 17.71 13.21 -24.70
C SER A 282 16.27 12.82 -25.07
N HIS A 283 16.10 12.05 -26.16
CA HIS A 283 14.81 11.71 -26.73
C HIS A 283 14.10 10.68 -25.85
N GLN A 284 13.09 11.19 -25.13
CA GLN A 284 12.28 10.40 -24.22
C GLN A 284 11.57 9.31 -25.03
N PHE A 285 11.66 8.04 -24.61
CA PHE A 285 10.86 6.93 -25.16
C PHE A 285 9.38 7.29 -25.37
N THR A 286 8.85 8.23 -24.56
CA THR A 286 7.50 8.80 -24.71
C THR A 286 7.28 9.56 -26.02
N HIS A 287 8.30 10.22 -26.58
CA HIS A 287 8.21 10.97 -27.84
C HIS A 287 8.04 10.06 -29.06
N ILE A 288 8.66 8.87 -29.05
CA ILE A 288 8.53 7.87 -30.12
C ILE A 288 7.37 6.89 -29.90
N SER A 289 6.60 7.10 -28.83
CA SER A 289 5.50 6.23 -28.42
C SER A 289 4.16 6.94 -28.48
N THR A 290 3.10 6.15 -28.65
CA THR A 290 1.71 6.56 -28.52
C THR A 290 1.06 5.77 -27.39
N PHE A 291 0.36 6.46 -26.48
CA PHE A 291 -0.33 5.85 -25.34
C PHE A 291 -1.82 6.15 -25.42
N ILE A 292 -2.64 5.11 -25.47
CA ILE A 292 -4.10 5.20 -25.51
C ILE A 292 -4.65 4.36 -24.36
N ASN A 293 -5.56 4.93 -23.57
CA ASN A 293 -6.27 4.23 -22.49
C ASN A 293 -5.34 3.41 -21.58
N GLN A 294 -4.26 4.02 -21.08
CA GLN A 294 -3.34 3.37 -20.14
C GLN A 294 -3.68 3.80 -18.70
N PRO A 295 -4.42 2.98 -17.92
CA PRO A 295 -4.82 3.35 -16.58
C PRO A 295 -3.68 3.17 -15.56
N GLY A 296 -3.76 3.92 -14.46
CA GLY A 296 -2.90 3.76 -13.28
C GLY A 296 -1.66 4.67 -13.25
N LEU A 297 -0.94 4.59 -12.12
CA LEU A 297 0.25 5.43 -11.83
C LEU A 297 1.57 4.73 -12.16
N SER A 298 1.51 3.61 -12.87
CA SER A 298 2.64 2.72 -13.15
C SER A 298 2.68 2.36 -14.64
N ILE A 299 2.73 3.37 -15.51
CA ILE A 299 2.71 3.15 -16.97
C ILE A 299 4.07 2.65 -17.44
N ILE A 300 5.11 3.42 -17.12
CA ILE A 300 6.52 3.08 -17.37
C ILE A 300 7.20 3.03 -16.02
N SER A 301 7.58 1.85 -15.55
CA SER A 301 8.14 1.68 -14.21
C SER A 301 9.37 0.77 -14.22
N SER A 302 9.95 0.50 -13.05
CA SER A 302 11.09 -0.40 -12.88
C SER A 302 11.11 -0.95 -11.46
N GLY A 303 12.18 -1.68 -11.12
CA GLY A 303 12.54 -1.89 -9.72
C GLY A 303 12.64 -0.56 -8.96
N PRO A 304 12.53 -0.60 -7.62
CA PRO A 304 12.52 0.58 -6.78
C PRO A 304 13.77 1.43 -6.98
N ARG A 305 13.58 2.73 -7.24
CA ARG A 305 14.66 3.73 -7.36
C ARG A 305 14.54 4.84 -6.32
N GLY A 306 13.44 4.89 -5.58
CA GLY A 306 13.16 5.96 -4.65
C GLY A 306 11.78 5.88 -4.02
N MET A 307 11.42 6.95 -3.32
CA MET A 307 10.10 7.11 -2.71
C MET A 307 9.65 8.55 -2.68
N CYS A 308 8.33 8.74 -2.60
CA CYS A 308 7.69 10.05 -2.57
C CYS A 308 6.54 10.03 -1.57
N PHE A 309 6.29 11.15 -0.89
CA PHE A 309 5.04 11.31 -0.14
C PHE A 309 3.85 11.29 -1.10
N CYS A 310 2.67 10.98 -0.59
CA CYS A 310 1.44 11.03 -1.36
C CYS A 310 0.46 12.04 -0.77
N THR A 311 -0.13 12.83 -1.66
CA THR A 311 -1.24 13.74 -1.37
C THR A 311 -2.41 13.33 -2.26
N ASP A 312 -3.57 13.04 -1.66
CA ASP A 312 -4.77 12.59 -2.38
C ASP A 312 -4.53 11.40 -3.34
N ASN A 313 -3.75 10.41 -2.90
CA ASN A 313 -3.30 9.24 -3.68
C ASN A 313 -2.42 9.55 -4.90
N ILE A 314 -1.83 10.74 -4.97
CA ILE A 314 -0.89 11.13 -6.02
C ILE A 314 0.50 11.30 -5.39
N PRO A 315 1.55 10.64 -5.93
CA PRO A 315 2.92 10.83 -5.46
C PRO A 315 3.43 12.24 -5.73
N ASP A 316 3.87 12.94 -4.68
CA ASP A 316 4.62 14.19 -4.74
C ASP A 316 6.08 13.93 -4.37
N CYS A 317 6.92 13.89 -5.40
CA CYS A 317 8.35 13.62 -5.25
C CYS A 317 9.18 14.86 -4.90
N ASN A 318 8.59 16.05 -4.94
CA ASN A 318 9.24 17.30 -4.54
C ASN A 318 9.19 17.49 -3.03
N LEU A 319 8.14 16.97 -2.39
CA LEU A 319 8.02 16.96 -0.94
C LEU A 319 9.01 15.94 -0.34
N LYS A 320 10.02 16.44 0.38
CA LYS A 320 11.03 15.61 1.06
C LYS A 320 10.87 15.55 2.57
N SER A 321 10.19 16.54 3.15
CA SER A 321 9.89 16.58 4.57
C SER A 321 8.49 17.08 4.88
N VAL A 322 7.90 16.56 5.97
CA VAL A 322 6.62 16.98 6.50
C VAL A 322 6.74 17.18 8.00
N SER A 323 6.14 18.25 8.54
CA SER A 323 6.09 18.49 9.98
C SER A 323 4.72 18.15 10.56
N VAL A 324 4.69 17.39 11.65
CA VAL A 324 3.48 17.01 12.38
C VAL A 324 3.66 17.25 13.87
N SER A 325 2.56 17.38 14.61
CA SER A 325 2.58 17.49 16.07
C SER A 325 1.82 16.34 16.68
N ALA A 326 2.40 15.67 17.68
CA ALA A 326 1.83 14.48 18.28
C ALA A 326 2.26 14.32 19.74
N ILE A 327 1.44 13.65 20.54
CA ILE A 327 1.74 13.29 21.94
C ILE A 327 2.39 11.89 21.97
N PRO A 328 3.29 11.58 22.92
CA PRO A 328 3.82 10.22 23.08
C PRO A 328 2.71 9.17 23.25
N GLY A 329 2.71 8.13 22.42
CA GLY A 329 1.67 7.10 22.29
C GLY A 329 0.59 7.42 21.26
N GLU A 330 0.70 8.55 20.54
CA GLU A 330 -0.17 8.87 19.40
C GLU A 330 0.36 8.24 18.11
N ILE A 331 -0.55 7.78 17.26
CA ILE A 331 -0.23 7.17 15.98
C ILE A 331 -0.35 8.23 14.88
N ILE A 332 0.79 8.63 14.31
CA ILE A 332 0.81 9.50 13.13
C ILE A 332 0.55 8.66 11.87
N LYS A 333 -0.17 9.24 10.91
CA LYS A 333 -0.51 8.61 9.62
C LYS A 333 0.10 9.42 8.49
N PHE A 334 0.70 8.75 7.53
CA PHE A 334 1.29 9.38 6.34
C PHE A 334 1.21 8.41 5.17
N ALA A 335 1.17 8.94 3.95
CA ALA A 335 1.07 8.13 2.74
C ALA A 335 2.37 8.26 1.93
N VAL A 336 2.90 7.13 1.46
CA VAL A 336 4.13 7.06 0.66
C VAL A 336 3.91 6.13 -0.52
N ALA A 337 4.51 6.46 -1.66
CA ALA A 337 4.63 5.57 -2.80
C ALA A 337 6.10 5.25 -3.05
N VAL A 338 6.37 3.98 -3.36
CA VAL A 338 7.66 3.57 -3.93
C VAL A 338 7.64 3.91 -5.41
N ILE A 339 8.71 4.51 -5.91
CA ILE A 339 8.83 4.93 -7.31
C ILE A 339 9.97 4.21 -8.02
N GLY A 340 9.73 3.88 -9.29
CA GLY A 340 10.70 3.34 -10.22
C GLY A 340 11.28 4.44 -11.12
N GLN A 341 11.64 4.06 -12.35
CA GLN A 341 12.02 5.03 -13.38
C GLN A 341 10.87 5.99 -13.69
N ASP A 342 11.25 7.18 -14.16
CA ASP A 342 10.32 8.23 -14.57
C ASP A 342 9.28 8.62 -13.50
N TYR A 343 9.63 8.45 -12.22
CA TYR A 343 8.79 8.76 -11.04
C TYR A 343 7.43 8.05 -11.00
N ASN A 344 7.25 7.01 -11.80
CA ASN A 344 6.06 6.16 -11.77
C ASN A 344 6.15 5.20 -10.59
N THR A 345 4.99 4.82 -10.07
CA THR A 345 4.88 3.95 -8.89
C THR A 345 5.36 2.51 -9.18
N THR A 346 5.90 1.85 -8.17
CA THR A 346 6.33 0.45 -8.19
C THR A 346 6.17 -0.16 -6.79
N THR A 347 6.62 -1.40 -6.62
CA THR A 347 6.61 -2.10 -5.33
C THR A 347 7.98 -2.09 -4.67
N GLY A 348 8.00 -2.25 -3.35
CA GLY A 348 9.24 -2.32 -2.59
C GLY A 348 9.01 -2.45 -1.09
N ILE A 349 10.09 -2.66 -0.35
CA ILE A 349 10.07 -2.73 1.10
C ILE A 349 10.52 -1.38 1.64
N ILE A 350 9.64 -0.73 2.39
CA ILE A 350 9.94 0.50 3.11
C ILE A 350 10.41 0.16 4.52
N ILE A 351 11.44 0.85 4.98
CA ILE A 351 11.98 0.79 6.32
C ILE A 351 11.68 2.14 6.98
N ILE A 352 10.93 2.10 8.07
CA ILE A 352 10.67 3.26 8.91
C ILE A 352 11.60 3.16 10.10
N SER A 353 12.43 4.18 10.30
CA SER A 353 13.33 4.29 11.43
C SER A 353 13.21 5.64 12.10
N SER A 354 13.44 5.69 13.41
CA SER A 354 13.47 6.95 14.17
C SER A 354 14.74 7.07 15.00
N ASP A 355 15.02 8.28 15.48
CA ASP A 355 16.11 8.53 16.43
C ASP A 355 16.00 7.71 17.72
N SER A 356 14.79 7.23 18.07
CA SER A 356 14.56 6.34 19.21
C SER A 356 14.98 4.89 18.94
N GLY A 357 15.38 4.55 17.71
CA GLY A 357 15.91 3.24 17.33
C GLY A 357 14.84 2.21 16.95
N GLU A 358 13.57 2.60 16.84
CA GLU A 358 12.52 1.71 16.34
C GLU A 358 12.70 1.49 14.84
N LEU A 359 12.61 0.22 14.42
CA LEU A 359 12.71 -0.17 13.03
C LEU A 359 11.53 -1.05 12.64
N SER A 360 10.73 -0.58 11.67
CA SER A 360 9.60 -1.32 11.13
C SER A 360 9.75 -1.48 9.62
N ASN A 361 9.61 -2.72 9.15
CA ASN A 361 9.64 -3.06 7.73
C ASN A 361 8.21 -3.22 7.21
N GLN A 362 7.88 -2.49 6.14
CA GLN A 362 6.56 -2.50 5.51
C GLN A 362 6.70 -2.87 4.03
N ASN A 363 6.01 -3.92 3.60
CA ASN A 363 6.04 -4.37 2.21
C ASN A 363 4.90 -3.72 1.41
N ILE A 364 5.25 -2.88 0.44
CA ILE A 364 4.29 -2.29 -0.50
C ILE A 364 4.19 -3.21 -1.71
N SER A 365 3.12 -4.02 -1.72
CA SER A 365 2.88 -5.09 -2.69
C SER A 365 2.23 -4.64 -4.00
N ASN A 366 1.77 -3.40 -4.08
CA ASN A 366 1.13 -2.83 -5.27
C ASN A 366 1.73 -1.46 -5.60
N ALA A 367 1.82 -1.11 -6.88
CA ALA A 367 2.28 0.21 -7.35
C ALA A 367 1.23 1.30 -7.12
N VAL A 368 0.99 1.65 -5.86
CA VAL A 368 0.03 2.67 -5.40
C VAL A 368 0.58 3.38 -4.17
N CYS A 369 -0.05 4.50 -3.80
CA CYS A 369 0.19 5.12 -2.51
C CYS A 369 -0.27 4.20 -1.36
N ALA A 370 0.62 3.93 -0.42
CA ALA A 370 0.35 3.14 0.76
C ALA A 370 0.26 4.03 2.00
N ASN A 371 -0.80 3.84 2.79
CA ASN A 371 -0.96 4.50 4.08
C ASN A 371 -0.14 3.76 5.13
N LEU A 372 0.81 4.46 5.73
CA LEU A 372 1.69 3.99 6.77
C LEU A 372 1.39 4.71 8.08
N THR A 373 1.77 4.07 9.17
CA THR A 373 1.57 4.59 10.52
C THR A 373 2.83 4.44 11.35
N TYR A 374 3.06 5.37 12.26
CA TYR A 374 4.16 5.32 13.22
C TYR A 374 3.64 5.75 14.60
N GLU A 375 3.96 4.99 15.63
CA GLU A 375 3.62 5.33 17.01
C GLU A 375 4.72 6.20 17.60
N VAL A 376 4.36 7.38 18.13
CA VAL A 376 5.34 8.35 18.61
C VAL A 376 5.81 7.94 20.01
N THR A 377 7.10 7.63 20.15
CA THR A 377 7.73 7.29 21.44
C THR A 377 8.74 8.36 21.86
N ALA A 378 8.79 8.70 23.15
CA ALA A 378 9.70 9.71 23.69
C ALA A 378 10.46 9.20 24.92
N ASN A 379 11.80 9.26 24.88
CA ASN A 379 12.64 8.80 25.99
C ASN A 379 12.51 9.67 27.25
N ASN A 380 12.32 10.98 27.09
CA ASN A 380 12.16 11.91 28.20
C ASN A 380 11.35 13.16 27.83
N ASN A 381 10.90 13.91 28.84
CA ASN A 381 10.12 15.14 28.67
C ASN A 381 10.90 16.32 28.05
N LYS A 382 12.21 16.19 27.82
CA LYS A 382 13.04 17.23 27.17
C LYS A 382 13.04 17.08 25.65
N ILE A 383 12.71 15.90 25.12
CA ILE A 383 12.60 15.67 23.69
C ILE A 383 11.40 16.47 23.18
N LYS A 384 11.68 17.51 22.39
CA LYS A 384 10.67 18.34 21.74
C LYS A 384 10.49 18.01 20.26
N LYS A 385 11.46 17.29 19.68
CA LYS A 385 11.49 16.93 18.27
C LYS A 385 12.03 15.51 18.10
N ILE A 386 11.40 14.75 17.23
CA ILE A 386 11.84 13.43 16.78
C ILE A 386 11.87 13.46 15.27
N GLU A 387 12.97 13.01 14.68
CA GLU A 387 13.06 12.78 13.24
C GLU A 387 12.67 11.32 12.95
N VAL A 388 11.65 11.13 12.11
CA VAL A 388 11.30 9.81 11.57
C VAL A 388 11.77 9.76 10.12
N SER A 389 12.69 8.85 9.85
CA SER A 389 13.30 8.62 8.55
C SER A 389 12.63 7.44 7.87
N VAL A 390 12.12 7.68 6.67
CA VAL A 390 11.54 6.64 5.81
C VAL A 390 12.53 6.36 4.69
N THR A 391 13.00 5.13 4.63
CA THR A 391 14.00 4.65 3.67
C THR A 391 13.48 3.42 2.93
N ILE A 392 14.09 3.10 1.80
CA ILE A 392 13.72 1.93 1.02
C ILE A 392 14.82 0.89 1.14
N HIS A 393 14.45 -0.37 1.29
CA HIS A 393 15.39 -1.46 1.18
C HIS A 393 15.73 -1.66 -0.29
N PHE A 394 17.00 -1.44 -0.68
CA PHE A 394 17.45 -1.59 -2.05
C PHE A 394 18.73 -2.42 -2.16
N GLU A 395 18.80 -3.25 -3.19
CA GLU A 395 20.02 -4.00 -3.58
C GLU A 395 20.88 -3.24 -4.59
N THR A 396 20.44 -2.08 -5.08
CA THR A 396 21.10 -1.33 -6.16
C THR A 396 21.81 -0.07 -5.67
N ASN A 397 22.90 0.36 -6.32
CA ASN A 397 23.70 1.54 -5.95
C ASN A 397 22.99 2.92 -6.08
N PHE A 398 21.68 2.97 -6.27
CA PHE A 398 20.94 4.24 -6.36
C PHE A 398 20.73 4.80 -4.95
N PHE A 399 21.60 5.74 -4.54
CA PHE A 399 21.39 6.49 -3.31
C PHE A 399 20.23 7.47 -3.49
N GLN A 400 19.17 7.31 -2.70
CA GLN A 400 18.20 8.36 -2.48
C GLN A 400 18.23 8.82 -1.02
N PRO A 401 18.10 10.14 -0.79
CA PRO A 401 17.93 10.64 0.57
C PRO A 401 16.61 10.12 1.16
N PRO A 402 16.56 9.90 2.49
CA PRO A 402 15.33 9.51 3.16
C PRO A 402 14.24 10.57 3.02
N LEU A 403 12.98 10.14 3.13
CA LEU A 403 11.90 11.07 3.44
C LEU A 403 11.87 11.32 4.94
N ILE A 404 11.72 12.57 5.34
CA ILE A 404 11.82 12.99 6.73
C ILE A 404 10.43 13.40 7.24
N ILE A 405 10.05 12.91 8.40
CA ILE A 405 8.87 13.38 9.12
C ILE A 405 9.35 14.00 10.43
N ASP A 406 9.24 15.32 10.51
CA ASP A 406 9.58 16.11 11.68
C ASP A 406 8.42 16.09 12.68
N VAL A 407 8.55 15.32 13.75
CA VAL A 407 7.51 15.23 14.78
C VAL A 407 7.81 16.21 15.90
N ASN A 408 6.97 17.23 16.06
CA ASN A 408 6.95 18.10 17.22
C ASN A 408 6.23 17.39 18.37
N VAL A 409 7.00 16.98 19.38
CA VAL A 409 6.49 16.21 20.51
C VAL A 409 5.80 17.15 21.49
N LEU A 410 4.50 16.94 21.67
CA LEU A 410 3.68 17.66 22.64
C LEU A 410 3.76 16.99 24.02
N PRO A 411 3.65 17.75 25.13
CA PRO A 411 3.61 17.16 26.46
C PRO A 411 2.36 16.31 26.66
N CYS A 412 2.44 15.31 27.56
CA CYS A 412 1.29 14.52 27.96
C CYS A 412 0.14 15.39 28.51
N LEU A 413 -1.09 14.95 28.28
CA LEU A 413 -2.29 15.66 28.74
C LEU A 413 -2.40 15.64 30.28
N PRO A 414 -3.13 16.60 30.88
CA PRO A 414 -3.37 16.61 32.32
C PRO A 414 -3.96 15.29 32.84
N GLY A 415 -3.32 14.71 33.86
CA GLY A 415 -3.69 13.41 34.42
C GLY A 415 -2.98 12.20 33.82
N THR A 416 -2.14 12.43 32.82
CA THR A 416 -1.25 11.42 32.25
C THR A 416 0.20 11.89 32.43
N TYR A 417 1.14 10.95 32.33
CA TYR A 417 2.56 11.21 32.48
C TYR A 417 3.34 10.36 31.48
N LEU A 418 4.51 10.86 31.04
CA LEU A 418 5.38 10.09 30.17
C LEU A 418 6.03 8.96 30.97
N SER A 419 5.73 7.72 30.61
CA SER A 419 6.34 6.54 31.22
C SER A 419 7.77 6.36 30.74
N GLN A 420 8.71 6.19 31.67
CA GLN A 420 10.11 5.89 31.35
C GLN A 420 10.31 4.45 30.86
N GLN A 421 9.33 3.57 31.05
CA GLN A 421 9.40 2.15 30.69
C GLN A 421 8.81 1.89 29.30
N SER A 422 7.65 2.50 29.01
CA SER A 422 6.94 2.31 27.74
C SER A 422 7.19 3.45 26.75
N HIS A 423 7.82 4.54 27.16
CA HIS A 423 8.12 5.73 26.34
C HIS A 423 6.88 6.41 25.73
N VAL A 424 5.69 6.11 26.26
CA VAL A 424 4.39 6.70 25.86
C VAL A 424 3.71 7.36 27.06
N CYS A 425 2.70 8.19 26.80
CA CYS A 425 1.89 8.78 27.87
C CYS A 425 0.97 7.72 28.50
N GLU A 426 1.06 7.57 29.82
CA GLU A 426 0.24 6.67 30.62
C GLU A 426 -0.55 7.43 31.67
N CYS A 427 -1.71 6.90 32.06
CA CYS A 427 -2.49 7.49 33.13
C CYS A 427 -1.82 7.34 34.49
N VAL A 428 -1.92 8.37 35.32
CA VAL A 428 -1.41 8.34 36.70
C VAL A 428 -2.03 7.16 37.46
N LYS A 429 -1.22 6.48 38.29
CA LYS A 429 -1.60 5.26 39.03
C LYS A 429 -2.88 5.43 39.86
N SER A 430 -3.11 6.59 40.46
CA SER A 430 -4.32 6.90 41.23
C SER A 430 -5.58 6.84 40.36
N ILE A 431 -5.54 7.43 39.17
CA ILE A 431 -6.64 7.40 38.19
C ILE A 431 -6.86 5.97 37.71
N LYS A 432 -5.78 5.28 37.30
CA LYS A 432 -5.85 3.89 36.82
C LYS A 432 -6.45 2.92 37.85
N SER A 433 -6.27 3.20 39.15
CA SER A 433 -6.84 2.39 40.24
C SER A 433 -8.31 2.70 40.53
N ALA A 434 -8.82 3.85 40.08
CA ALA A 434 -10.18 4.33 40.32
C ALA A 434 -11.05 4.30 39.07
N THR A 435 -10.52 3.82 37.95
CA THR A 435 -11.20 3.68 36.66
C THR A 435 -11.19 2.23 36.19
N ILE A 436 -12.17 1.89 35.36
CA ILE A 436 -12.21 0.60 34.64
C ILE A 436 -11.21 0.64 33.49
N SER A 437 -11.16 1.75 32.76
CA SER A 437 -10.21 1.95 31.66
C SER A 437 -9.71 3.39 31.63
N CYS A 438 -8.47 3.56 31.18
CA CYS A 438 -7.86 4.87 30.98
C CYS A 438 -6.92 4.83 29.78
N ASN A 439 -7.14 5.73 28.82
CA ASN A 439 -6.29 5.90 27.66
C ASN A 439 -5.35 7.10 27.88
N GLY A 440 -4.05 6.84 27.91
CA GLY A 440 -3.03 7.84 28.24
C GLY A 440 -2.78 8.88 27.16
N THR A 441 -3.09 8.57 25.89
CA THR A 441 -2.87 9.45 24.73
C THR A 441 -3.95 10.53 24.61
N ASN A 442 -5.22 10.16 24.78
CA ASN A 442 -6.36 11.08 24.64
C ASN A 442 -6.99 11.49 25.98
N ALA A 443 -6.44 11.02 27.11
CA ALA A 443 -6.92 11.27 28.46
C ALA A 443 -8.40 10.93 28.67
N ILE A 444 -8.93 9.92 27.95
CA ILE A 444 -10.28 9.40 28.12
C ILE A 444 -10.28 8.35 29.23
N VAL A 445 -11.15 8.54 30.21
CA VAL A 445 -11.36 7.65 31.35
C VAL A 445 -12.76 7.08 31.32
N THR A 446 -12.89 5.82 31.73
CA THR A 446 -14.18 5.19 32.01
C THR A 446 -14.19 4.73 33.46
N LYS A 447 -15.14 5.22 34.26
CA LYS A 447 -15.30 4.83 35.67
C LYS A 447 -16.70 4.27 35.92
N GLU A 448 -16.83 3.56 37.03
CA GLU A 448 -18.10 3.14 37.62
C GLU A 448 -18.02 3.38 39.14
N GLY A 449 -19.17 3.61 39.76
CA GLY A 449 -19.28 3.90 41.19
C GLY A 449 -19.15 5.37 41.55
N SER A 450 -19.15 5.64 42.86
CA SER A 450 -19.27 6.97 43.46
C SER A 450 -17.96 7.76 43.52
N SER A 451 -16.90 7.39 42.81
CA SER A 451 -15.65 8.17 42.81
C SER A 451 -15.79 9.43 41.93
N TRP A 452 -15.07 10.48 42.29
CA TRP A 452 -14.94 11.69 41.46
C TRP A 452 -13.50 11.88 41.03
N ILE A 453 -13.28 12.20 39.76
CA ILE A 453 -11.95 12.36 39.14
C ILE A 453 -11.91 13.66 38.38
N GLY A 454 -11.04 14.59 38.76
CA GLY A 454 -10.92 15.84 38.04
C GLY A 454 -9.67 16.63 38.40
N PRO A 455 -9.47 17.79 37.75
CA PRO A 455 -8.31 18.62 37.97
C PRO A 455 -8.35 19.25 39.37
N ASN A 456 -7.18 19.31 40.02
CA ASN A 456 -6.93 20.11 41.19
C ASN A 456 -6.65 21.55 40.74
N TYR A 457 -7.58 22.45 41.03
CA TYR A 457 -7.47 23.86 40.69
C TYR A 457 -6.27 24.56 41.35
N ASN A 458 -5.67 23.99 42.42
CA ASN A 458 -4.54 24.62 43.11
C ASN A 458 -3.16 24.20 42.56
N ASN A 459 -3.02 22.95 42.09
CA ASN A 459 -1.72 22.38 41.72
C ASN A 459 -1.67 21.80 40.28
N CYS A 460 -2.73 21.97 39.48
CA CYS A 460 -2.84 21.43 38.11
C CYS A 460 -2.61 19.90 38.02
N THR A 461 -2.81 19.17 39.12
CA THR A 461 -2.73 17.70 39.18
C THR A 461 -4.13 17.11 39.26
N ASN A 462 -4.37 15.93 38.73
CA ASN A 462 -5.68 15.31 38.88
C ASN A 462 -5.82 14.64 40.25
N ILE A 463 -6.94 14.88 40.93
CA ILE A 463 -7.29 14.23 42.19
C ILE A 463 -8.38 13.21 41.93
N VAL A 464 -8.24 12.07 42.62
CA VAL A 464 -9.29 11.07 42.75
C VAL A 464 -9.85 11.18 44.17
N TYR A 465 -11.14 11.48 44.28
CA TYR A 465 -11.88 11.36 45.53
C TYR A 465 -12.67 10.06 45.51
N GLN A 466 -12.42 9.20 46.50
CA GLN A 466 -13.02 7.87 46.58
C GLN A 466 -14.54 7.92 46.80
N TYR A 467 -15.02 8.96 47.50
CA TYR A 467 -16.42 9.14 47.81
C TYR A 467 -16.88 10.53 47.35
N CYS A 468 -17.70 10.54 46.31
CA CYS A 468 -18.46 11.70 45.89
C CYS A 468 -19.59 11.95 46.91
N PRO A 469 -19.82 13.21 47.33
CA PRO A 469 -20.89 13.51 48.27
C PRO A 469 -22.27 13.11 47.73
N TYR A 470 -23.06 12.43 48.58
CA TYR A 470 -24.45 12.06 48.29
C TYR A 470 -24.62 11.32 46.95
N ASP A 471 -25.51 11.80 46.11
CA ASP A 471 -25.89 11.33 44.78
C ASP A 471 -25.38 12.27 43.67
N TYR A 472 -24.38 13.11 43.96
CA TYR A 472 -23.93 14.16 43.03
C TYR A 472 -23.17 13.61 41.81
N CYS A 473 -22.64 12.40 41.88
CA CYS A 473 -21.92 11.76 40.79
C CYS A 473 -22.72 10.62 40.18
N ILE A 474 -22.56 10.42 38.87
CA ILE A 474 -23.11 9.26 38.16
C ILE A 474 -22.44 8.00 38.73
N GLN A 475 -23.27 7.09 39.27
CA GLN A 475 -22.84 5.82 39.83
C GLN A 475 -22.71 4.71 38.77
N SER A 476 -23.47 4.80 37.68
CA SER A 476 -23.33 3.91 36.52
C SER A 476 -22.05 4.20 35.73
N GLN A 477 -21.72 3.32 34.79
CA GLN A 477 -20.57 3.51 33.92
C GLN A 477 -20.66 4.83 33.14
N VAL A 478 -19.60 5.66 33.24
CA VAL A 478 -19.48 6.93 32.53
C VAL A 478 -18.10 7.08 31.90
N THR A 479 -18.07 7.57 30.66
CA THR A 479 -16.85 7.82 29.90
C THR A 479 -16.72 9.32 29.60
N PHE A 480 -15.58 9.91 29.97
CA PHE A 480 -15.33 11.33 29.80
C PHE A 480 -13.83 11.60 29.60
N ARG A 481 -13.49 12.79 29.11
CA ARG A 481 -12.10 13.26 29.04
C ARG A 481 -11.73 13.88 30.38
N LEU A 482 -10.51 13.68 30.86
CA LEU A 482 -10.06 14.26 32.14
C LEU A 482 -10.12 15.80 32.19
N ASN A 483 -10.08 16.47 31.02
CA ASN A 483 -10.28 17.91 30.91
C ASN A 483 -11.76 18.36 30.98
N ASP A 484 -12.69 17.42 30.89
CA ASP A 484 -14.14 17.61 30.88
C ASP A 484 -14.75 16.77 32.01
N SER A 485 -14.35 17.09 33.25
CA SER A 485 -14.70 16.33 34.45
C SER A 485 -16.17 16.43 34.80
N ASP A 486 -16.89 17.45 34.33
CA ASP A 486 -18.28 17.71 34.72
C ASP A 486 -19.24 16.64 34.15
N LYS A 487 -18.86 15.94 33.08
CA LYS A 487 -19.65 14.83 32.53
C LYS A 487 -19.86 13.64 33.47
N GLN A 488 -19.12 13.56 34.56
CA GLN A 488 -19.30 12.52 35.57
C GLN A 488 -20.35 12.88 36.63
N CYS A 489 -20.87 14.11 36.58
CA CYS A 489 -21.83 14.63 37.54
C CYS A 489 -23.27 14.26 37.15
N ALA A 490 -24.08 13.99 38.15
CA ALA A 490 -25.51 13.73 38.02
C ALA A 490 -26.31 14.99 38.40
N LEU A 491 -27.61 14.99 38.12
CA LEU A 491 -28.57 15.99 38.61
C LEU A 491 -28.25 17.45 38.20
N ASN A 492 -27.74 17.65 36.98
CA ASN A 492 -27.31 18.94 36.42
C ASN A 492 -26.31 19.70 37.32
N ARG A 493 -25.39 18.95 37.89
CA ARG A 493 -24.31 19.46 38.73
C ARG A 493 -23.00 19.50 37.95
N SER A 494 -22.08 20.33 38.41
CA SER A 494 -20.73 20.49 37.84
C SER A 494 -19.71 20.92 38.90
N GLY A 495 -18.45 21.03 38.48
CA GLY A 495 -17.34 21.50 39.29
C GLY A 495 -16.76 20.45 40.24
N LEU A 496 -15.92 20.92 41.16
CA LEU A 496 -15.24 20.05 42.14
C LEU A 496 -16.26 19.22 42.92
N LEU A 497 -16.09 17.89 42.88
CA LEU A 497 -16.99 16.92 43.52
C LEU A 497 -18.46 17.04 43.09
N CYS A 498 -18.73 17.64 41.92
CA CYS A 498 -20.09 17.93 41.47
C CYS A 498 -20.88 18.78 42.49
N GLY A 499 -20.18 19.64 43.23
CA GLY A 499 -20.76 20.41 44.33
C GLY A 499 -21.62 21.59 43.86
N ARG A 500 -21.41 22.08 42.63
CA ARG A 500 -22.11 23.25 42.08
C ARG A 500 -23.22 22.83 41.12
N CYS A 501 -24.17 23.71 40.89
CA CYS A 501 -25.12 23.56 39.80
C CYS A 501 -24.50 24.07 38.50
N ASP A 502 -24.94 23.49 37.38
CA ASP A 502 -24.60 23.99 36.05
C ASP A 502 -24.99 25.47 35.90
N GLU A 503 -24.29 26.16 34.99
CA GLU A 503 -24.53 27.59 34.76
C GLU A 503 -26.01 27.86 34.44
N GLY A 504 -26.62 28.79 35.17
CA GLY A 504 -28.03 29.16 35.04
C GLY A 504 -29.00 28.35 35.91
N LEU A 505 -28.53 27.30 36.59
CA LEU A 505 -29.34 26.47 37.48
C LEU A 505 -29.07 26.78 38.96
N SER A 506 -30.01 26.40 39.81
CA SER A 506 -29.88 26.53 41.26
C SER A 506 -30.46 25.30 41.96
N LEU A 507 -30.12 25.13 43.25
CA LEU A 507 -30.56 23.99 44.04
C LEU A 507 -32.06 24.06 44.30
N MET A 508 -32.79 23.02 43.89
CA MET A 508 -34.23 22.94 44.16
C MET A 508 -34.49 22.65 45.65
N LEU A 509 -35.48 23.33 46.23
CA LEU A 509 -35.82 23.24 47.65
C LEU A 509 -36.09 21.78 48.07
N GLY A 510 -35.30 21.29 49.03
CA GLY A 510 -35.46 19.95 49.60
C GLY A 510 -34.92 18.79 48.76
N SER A 511 -34.32 19.06 47.59
CA SER A 511 -33.70 18.04 46.74
C SER A 511 -32.19 18.26 46.62
N ASN A 512 -31.51 17.27 46.04
CA ASN A 512 -30.12 17.38 45.61
C ASN A 512 -30.00 17.71 44.11
N GLU A 513 -31.12 18.04 43.46
CA GLU A 513 -31.18 18.33 42.03
C GLU A 513 -31.06 19.83 41.76
N CYS A 514 -30.32 20.15 40.70
CA CYS A 514 -30.21 21.50 40.18
C CYS A 514 -31.18 21.69 39.03
N GLY A 515 -31.95 22.77 39.08
CA GLY A 515 -32.84 23.14 38.00
C GLY A 515 -33.18 24.61 38.00
N GLU A 516 -34.09 24.99 37.12
CA GLU A 516 -34.52 26.38 36.98
C GLU A 516 -35.38 26.79 38.18
N CYS A 517 -35.03 27.90 38.81
CA CYS A 517 -35.85 28.46 39.88
C CYS A 517 -37.10 29.10 39.29
N THR A 518 -38.27 28.51 39.56
CA THR A 518 -39.56 29.19 39.40
C THR A 518 -40.00 29.81 40.72
N ASN A 519 -40.87 30.81 40.69
CA ASN A 519 -41.44 31.43 41.90
C ASN A 519 -42.59 30.61 42.52
N ASP A 520 -42.89 29.43 41.99
CA ASP A 520 -44.03 28.61 42.41
C ASP A 520 -43.92 28.15 43.87
N TYR A 521 -42.70 28.01 44.39
CA TYR A 521 -42.44 27.66 45.79
C TYR A 521 -42.96 28.72 46.78
N LEU A 522 -43.17 29.98 46.38
CA LEU A 522 -43.79 31.00 47.23
C LEU A 522 -45.22 30.62 47.63
N SER A 523 -45.90 29.78 46.84
CA SER A 523 -47.22 29.24 47.18
C SER A 523 -47.18 28.39 48.45
N LEU A 524 -46.04 27.79 48.79
CA LEU A 524 -45.85 26.99 50.00
C LEU A 524 -45.86 27.82 51.29
N ILE A 525 -45.70 29.15 51.22
CA ILE A 525 -45.75 30.03 52.40
C ILE A 525 -47.12 29.95 53.10
N ILE A 526 -48.21 29.85 52.32
CA ILE A 526 -49.57 29.79 52.83
C ILE A 526 -49.81 28.52 53.67
N PRO A 527 -49.59 27.29 53.15
CA PRO A 527 -49.75 26.08 53.95
C PRO A 527 -48.75 25.99 55.10
N PHE A 528 -47.50 26.44 54.96
CA PHE A 528 -46.55 26.43 56.08
C PHE A 528 -46.94 27.39 57.21
N SER A 529 -47.48 28.56 56.86
CA SER A 529 -47.97 29.53 57.83
C SER A 529 -49.22 29.01 58.56
N LEU A 530 -50.16 28.39 57.83
CA LEU A 530 -51.32 27.70 58.41
C LEU A 530 -50.92 26.52 59.30
N ALA A 531 -49.99 25.68 58.84
CA ALA A 531 -49.46 24.56 59.62
C ALA A 531 -48.76 25.04 60.89
N GLY A 532 -48.02 26.15 60.83
CA GLY A 532 -47.41 26.78 62.00
C GLY A 532 -48.44 27.23 63.03
N VAL A 533 -49.50 27.91 62.61
CA VAL A 533 -50.60 28.33 63.51
C VAL A 533 -51.33 27.11 64.09
N ILE A 534 -51.63 26.10 63.28
CA ILE A 534 -52.26 24.86 63.73
C ILE A 534 -51.36 24.13 64.73
N LEU A 535 -50.05 24.07 64.49
CA LEU A 535 -49.08 23.47 65.41
C LEU A 535 -49.07 24.20 66.75
N VAL A 536 -49.08 25.54 66.74
CA VAL A 536 -49.13 26.34 67.98
C VAL A 536 -50.44 26.08 68.74
N ILE A 537 -51.58 26.03 68.05
CA ILE A 537 -52.88 25.69 68.66
C ILE A 537 -52.85 24.27 69.24
N LEU A 538 -52.28 23.30 68.52
CA LEU A 538 -52.14 21.92 68.97
C LEU A 538 -51.25 21.81 70.22
N LEU A 539 -50.13 22.53 70.26
CA LEU A 539 -49.24 22.60 71.42
C LEU A 539 -49.96 23.19 72.65
N LEU A 540 -50.79 24.22 72.45
CA LEU A 540 -51.61 24.82 73.50
C LEU A 540 -52.71 23.89 74.00
N VAL A 541 -53.46 23.23 73.10
CA VAL A 541 -54.55 22.30 73.47
C VAL A 541 -54.00 21.07 74.20
N LEU A 542 -52.85 20.55 73.76
CA LEU A 542 -52.20 19.39 74.38
C LEU A 542 -51.36 19.75 75.61
N ASN A 543 -51.29 21.04 76.00
CA ASN A 543 -50.54 21.56 77.13
C ASN A 543 -49.06 21.14 77.13
N LEU A 544 -48.48 21.00 75.93
CA LEU A 544 -47.11 20.55 75.74
C LEU A 544 -46.16 21.75 75.92
N THR A 545 -45.50 21.83 77.06
CA THR A 545 -44.50 22.86 77.32
C THR A 545 -43.13 22.41 76.81
N VAL A 546 -42.46 23.29 76.05
CA VAL A 546 -41.13 23.02 75.43
C VAL A 546 -40.04 22.81 76.48
N THR A 547 -40.27 23.26 77.72
CA THR A 547 -39.27 23.23 78.79
C THR A 547 -39.41 22.04 79.74
N VAL A 548 -40.56 21.36 79.82
CA VAL A 548 -40.76 20.20 80.71
C VAL A 548 -41.76 19.21 80.10
N GLY A 549 -41.28 18.18 79.39
CA GLY A 549 -42.15 17.10 78.91
C GLY A 549 -41.67 16.33 77.66
N THR A 550 -42.57 15.49 77.13
CA THR A 550 -42.42 14.53 76.02
C THR A 550 -41.80 15.09 74.73
N ILE A 551 -41.88 16.40 74.47
CA ILE A 551 -41.27 17.04 73.29
C ILE A 551 -39.74 16.96 73.35
N ASN A 552 -39.13 17.14 74.52
CA ASN A 552 -37.67 17.09 74.65
C ASN A 552 -37.15 15.67 74.41
N GLY A 553 -37.94 14.66 74.79
CA GLY A 553 -37.67 13.25 74.48
C GLY A 553 -37.82 12.94 72.97
N LEU A 554 -38.82 13.51 72.30
CA LEU A 554 -39.02 13.38 70.85
C LEU A 554 -37.89 14.07 70.05
N LEU A 555 -37.47 15.27 70.46
CA LEU A 555 -36.34 15.98 69.87
C LEU A 555 -35.03 15.21 70.08
N PHE A 556 -34.80 14.69 71.29
CA PHE A 556 -33.65 13.84 71.56
C PHE A 556 -33.67 12.57 70.70
N PHE A 557 -34.83 11.91 70.58
CA PHE A 557 -34.99 10.72 69.74
C PHE A 557 -34.77 11.02 68.25
N ALA A 558 -35.30 12.13 67.73
CA ALA A 558 -35.08 12.55 66.36
C ALA A 558 -33.60 12.85 66.07
N ASN A 559 -32.89 13.50 67.01
CA ASN A 559 -31.46 13.77 66.90
C ASN A 559 -30.62 12.49 66.97
N VAL A 560 -30.97 11.53 67.84
CA VAL A 560 -30.30 10.22 67.94
C VAL A 560 -30.50 9.40 66.67
N ILE A 561 -31.72 9.39 66.10
CA ILE A 561 -31.99 8.75 64.81
C ILE A 561 -31.20 9.42 63.69
N LYS A 562 -31.13 10.76 63.66
CA LYS A 562 -30.41 11.50 62.62
C LYS A 562 -28.90 11.26 62.65
N ILE A 563 -28.30 11.21 63.85
CA ILE A 563 -26.88 10.88 64.03
C ILE A 563 -26.57 9.45 63.58
N ASN A 564 -27.49 8.52 63.79
CA ASN A 564 -27.33 7.11 63.41
C ASN A 564 -28.06 6.76 62.10
N GLN A 565 -28.29 7.75 61.23
CA GLN A 565 -29.14 7.59 60.05
C GLN A 565 -28.66 6.46 59.12
N SER A 566 -27.34 6.27 58.99
CA SER A 566 -26.74 5.20 58.18
C SER A 566 -27.00 3.79 58.73
N LEU A 567 -27.26 3.66 60.04
CA LEU A 567 -27.55 2.39 60.71
C LEU A 567 -29.04 2.01 60.64
N PHE A 568 -29.94 3.00 60.69
CA PHE A 568 -31.39 2.76 60.77
C PHE A 568 -32.11 2.70 59.42
N TYR A 569 -31.67 3.46 58.42
CA TYR A 569 -32.47 3.66 57.20
C TYR A 569 -31.77 3.28 55.89
N GLY A 570 -30.49 2.92 55.90
CA GLY A 570 -29.73 2.73 54.67
C GLY A 570 -29.67 4.02 53.83
N THR A 571 -28.96 3.99 52.71
CA THR A 571 -28.64 5.20 51.94
C THR A 571 -29.75 5.74 51.04
N ASP A 572 -30.88 5.04 50.89
CA ASP A 572 -31.82 5.37 49.82
C ASP A 572 -33.23 5.75 50.33
N ASN A 573 -33.62 6.97 49.96
CA ASN A 573 -34.97 7.53 49.85
C ASN A 573 -35.86 7.61 51.11
N ILE A 574 -35.87 8.79 51.75
CA ILE A 574 -36.92 9.19 52.72
C ILE A 574 -37.46 10.60 52.39
N PRO A 575 -38.79 10.82 52.52
CA PRO A 575 -39.47 12.09 52.26
C PRO A 575 -38.92 13.29 53.06
N THR A 576 -38.98 14.44 52.39
CA THR A 576 -38.32 15.72 52.67
C THR A 576 -38.61 16.35 54.04
N VAL A 577 -39.66 15.92 54.73
CA VAL A 577 -40.12 16.53 55.99
C VAL A 577 -39.12 16.36 57.14
N PHE A 578 -38.28 15.31 57.12
CA PHE A 578 -37.22 15.10 58.12
C PHE A 578 -35.88 15.80 57.79
N LYS A 579 -35.71 16.40 56.60
CA LYS A 579 -34.47 17.12 56.24
C LYS A 579 -34.43 18.55 56.78
N THR A 580 -35.57 19.16 57.09
CA THR A 580 -35.69 20.61 57.38
C THR A 580 -35.54 21.03 58.85
N PHE A 581 -35.42 20.10 59.81
CA PHE A 581 -35.40 20.48 61.23
C PHE A 581 -34.04 20.95 61.78
N SER A 582 -32.95 20.94 61.00
CA SER A 582 -31.61 21.31 61.50
C SER A 582 -30.77 22.23 60.62
N THR A 583 -31.35 22.96 59.66
CA THR A 583 -30.59 23.95 58.86
C THR A 583 -30.64 25.38 59.39
N ASN A 584 -31.31 25.64 60.51
CA ASN A 584 -31.24 26.93 61.21
C ASN A 584 -31.23 26.73 62.73
N TRP A 585 -30.13 26.22 63.26
CA TRP A 585 -29.61 26.51 64.60
C TRP A 585 -28.09 26.39 64.59
#